data_AF-A0A1G1J2P7-F1
#
_entry.id   AF-A0A1G1J2P7-F1
#
_cell.length_a   1.000
_cell.length_b   1.000
_cell.length_c   1.000
_cell.angle_alpha   90.00
_cell.angle_beta   90.00
_cell.angle_gamma   90.00
#
_symmetry.space_group_name_H-M   'P 1'
#
loop_
_entity.id
_entity.type
_entity.pdbx_description
1 polymer ?
#
loop_
_entity_poly.entity_id
_entity_poly.type
_entity_poly.pdbx_seq_one_letter_code
_entity_poly.pdbx_strand_id
1 'polypeptide(L)'
;MNRIIVNQIIEFLMFSGFTALANIFLRIVLSDFAHLNFYIAISVSYFIGMIVNFSLNKKFNFQKVPRKYVQEMRTFFIVALFGLF
;
A
#
# COMPACT_ATOMS: atom_id res chain seq x y z
N MET A 1 10.06 5.40 -24.78
CA MET A 1 9.71 5.19 -23.36
C MET A 1 10.89 4.47 -22.69
N ASN A 2 11.54 5.07 -21.68
CA ASN A 2 12.76 4.51 -21.08
C ASN A 2 12.47 3.17 -20.37
N ARG A 3 13.25 2.11 -20.65
CA ARG A 3 13.13 0.78 -20.02
C ARG A 3 13.11 0.83 -18.49
N ILE A 4 13.83 1.79 -17.89
CA ILE A 4 13.90 1.99 -16.44
C ILE A 4 12.53 2.35 -15.85
N ILE A 5 11.74 3.18 -16.54
CA ILE A 5 10.42 3.63 -16.07
C ILE A 5 9.43 2.47 -16.16
N VAL A 6 9.51 1.66 -17.22
CA VAL A 6 8.63 0.49 -17.41
C VAL A 6 8.83 -0.52 -16.28
N ASN A 7 10.08 -0.80 -15.88
CA ASN A 7 10.35 -1.71 -14.76
C ASN A 7 9.78 -1.17 -13.44
N GLN A 8 9.90 0.14 -13.16
CA GLN A 8 9.31 0.73 -11.95
C GLN A 8 7.78 0.63 -11.94
N ILE A 9 7.13 0.80 -13.10
CA ILE A 9 5.67 0.63 -13.23
C ILE A 9 5.28 -0.83 -12.97
N ILE A 10 6.02 -1.79 -13.51
CA ILE A 10 5.74 -3.23 -13.31
C ILE A 10 5.93 -3.61 -11.85
N GLU A 11 7.02 -3.18 -11.22
CA GLU A 11 7.27 -3.40 -9.79
C GLU A 11 6.17 -2.75 -8.93
N PHE A 12 5.78 -1.51 -9.26
CA PHE A 12 4.66 -0.83 -8.61
C PHE A 12 3.36 -1.63 -8.73
N LEU A 13 3.02 -2.14 -9.92
CA LEU A 13 1.83 -2.95 -10.14
C LEU A 13 1.86 -4.26 -9.34
N MET A 14 3.01 -4.93 -9.31
CA MET A 14 3.16 -6.17 -8.54
C MET A 14 3.04 -5.92 -7.04
N PHE A 15 3.66 -4.87 -6.50
CA PHE A 15 3.58 -4.55 -5.07
C PHE A 15 2.20 -4.07 -4.65
N SER A 16 1.52 -3.28 -5.49
CA SER A 16 0.14 -2.88 -5.24
C SER A 16 -0.81 -4.08 -5.30
N GLY A 17 -0.63 -5.01 -6.24
CA GLY A 17 -1.37 -6.27 -6.28
C GLY A 17 -1.14 -7.15 -5.04
N PHE A 18 0.12 -7.31 -4.61
CA PHE A 18 0.45 -8.03 -3.37
C PHE A 18 -0.17 -7.39 -2.14
N THR A 19 -0.18 -6.06 -2.09
CA THR A 19 -0.85 -5.32 -1.01
C THR A 19 -2.35 -5.57 -1.01
N ALA A 20 -3.00 -5.56 -2.18
CA ALA A 20 -4.44 -5.82 -2.26
C ALA A 20 -4.78 -7.22 -1.73
N LEU A 21 -3.97 -8.23 -2.06
CA LEU A 21 -4.11 -9.59 -1.52
C LEU A 21 -3.90 -9.63 -0.01
N ALA A 22 -2.86 -8.95 0.50
CA ALA A 22 -2.63 -8.83 1.94
C ALA A 22 -3.80 -8.15 2.66
N ASN A 23 -4.40 -7.13 2.06
CA ASN A 23 -5.56 -6.41 2.60
C ASN A 23 -6.81 -7.31 2.69
N ILE A 24 -7.07 -8.11 1.64
CA ILE A 24 -8.16 -9.10 1.64
C ILE A 24 -7.91 -10.16 2.72
N PHE A 25 -6.67 -10.67 2.82
CA PHE A 25 -6.30 -11.66 3.83
C PHE A 25 -6.47 -11.12 5.26
N LEU A 26 -5.99 -9.90 5.53
CA LEU A 26 -6.15 -9.21 6.80
C LEU A 26 -7.61 -8.98 7.15
N ARG A 27 -8.45 -8.58 6.17
CA ARG A 27 -9.89 -8.42 6.38
C ARG A 27 -10.55 -9.75 6.79
N ILE A 28 -10.19 -10.86 6.15
CA ILE A 28 -10.72 -12.19 6.51
C ILE A 28 -10.28 -12.57 7.93
N VAL A 29 -8.99 -12.41 8.25
CA VAL A 29 -8.47 -12.73 9.59
C VAL A 29 -9.11 -11.86 10.68
N LEU A 30 -9.26 -10.55 10.46
CA LEU A 30 -9.86 -9.66 11.46
C LEU A 30 -11.38 -9.83 11.58
N SER A 31 -12.08 -10.07 10.48
CA SER A 31 -13.54 -10.27 10.46
C SER A 31 -13.91 -11.62 11.07
N ASP A 32 -13.31 -12.69 10.57
CA ASP A 32 -13.77 -14.05 10.85
C ASP A 32 -13.08 -14.65 12.08
N PHE A 33 -11.84 -14.22 12.39
CA PHE A 33 -11.07 -14.77 13.51
C PHE A 33 -11.11 -13.88 14.76
N ALA A 34 -11.22 -12.56 14.60
CA ALA A 34 -11.25 -11.62 15.72
C ALA A 34 -12.66 -11.09 16.04
N HIS A 35 -13.69 -11.47 15.28
CA HIS A 35 -15.08 -11.00 15.41
C HIS A 35 -15.21 -9.47 15.54
N LEU A 36 -14.28 -8.73 14.94
CA LEU A 36 -14.29 -7.29 14.97
C LEU A 36 -15.42 -6.75 14.11
N ASN A 37 -16.01 -5.63 14.53
CA ASN A 37 -17.01 -4.93 13.75
C ASN A 37 -16.45 -4.67 12.34
N PHE A 38 -17.23 -5.04 11.32
CA PHE A 38 -16.88 -4.96 9.91
C PHE A 38 -16.23 -3.62 9.52
N TYR A 39 -16.77 -2.51 10.02
CA TYR A 39 -16.24 -1.18 9.75
C TYR A 39 -14.83 -0.98 10.33
N ILE A 40 -14.58 -1.49 11.53
CA ILE A 40 -13.25 -1.40 12.19
C ILE A 40 -12.26 -2.31 11.45
N ALA A 41 -12.68 -3.54 11.11
CA ALA A 41 -11.84 -4.48 10.36
C ALA A 41 -11.43 -3.90 8.99
N ILE A 42 -12.36 -3.27 8.26
CA ILE A 42 -12.04 -2.69 6.95
C ILE A 42 -11.09 -1.49 7.06
N SER A 43 -11.28 -0.62 8.05
CA SER A 43 -10.40 0.53 8.28
C SER A 43 -8.99 0.09 8.68
N VAL A 44 -8.86 -0.89 9.57
CA VAL A 44 -7.57 -1.41 10.03
C VAL A 44 -6.85 -2.15 8.90
N SER A 45 -7.54 -3.03 8.17
CA SER A 45 -6.93 -3.74 7.04
C SER A 45 -6.47 -2.77 5.94
N TYR A 46 -7.27 -1.75 5.64
CA TYR A 46 -6.89 -0.72 4.67
C TYR A 46 -5.65 0.06 5.15
N PHE A 47 -5.58 0.43 6.42
CA PHE A 47 -4.44 1.13 6.99
C PHE A 47 -3.16 0.27 6.92
N ILE A 48 -3.25 -1.00 7.28
CA ILE A 48 -2.13 -1.95 7.21
C ILE A 48 -1.69 -2.16 5.76
N GLY A 49 -2.65 -2.35 4.84
CA GLY A 49 -2.37 -2.42 3.40
C GLY A 49 -1.61 -1.19 2.93
N MET A 50 -2.04 0.01 3.33
CA MET A 50 -1.36 1.23 2.95
C MET A 50 0.08 1.30 3.47
N ILE A 51 0.32 0.89 4.72
CA ILE A 51 1.67 0.81 5.31
C ILE A 51 2.55 -0.18 4.56
N VAL A 52 2.03 -1.36 4.23
CA VAL A 52 2.76 -2.41 3.50
C VAL A 52 3.13 -1.91 2.10
N ASN A 53 2.19 -1.30 1.39
CA ASN A 53 2.41 -0.77 0.05
C ASN A 53 3.47 0.35 0.05
N PHE A 54 3.38 1.25 1.03
CA PHE A 54 4.37 2.31 1.21
C PHE A 54 5.75 1.73 1.52
N SER A 55 5.84 0.75 2.41
CA SER A 55 7.09 0.11 2.81
C SER A 55 7.77 -0.63 1.65
N LEU A 56 6.99 -1.35 0.84
CA LEU A 56 7.48 -2.03 -0.35
C LEU A 56 7.96 -1.02 -1.41
N ASN A 57 7.14 -0.02 -1.75
CA ASN A 57 7.53 0.99 -2.72
C ASN A 57 8.73 1.82 -2.28
N LYS A 58 8.84 2.10 -0.98
CA LYS A 58 10.01 2.79 -0.44
C LYS A 58 11.28 1.96 -0.59
N LYS A 59 11.21 0.67 -0.27
CA LYS A 59 12.36 -0.22 -0.30
C LYS A 59 12.82 -0.54 -1.73
N PHE A 60 11.90 -0.66 -2.68
CA PHE A 60 12.22 -1.10 -4.04
C PHE A 60 12.25 0.05 -5.06
N ASN A 61 11.26 0.95 -5.04
CA ASN A 61 11.13 2.03 -6.03
C ASN A 61 11.85 3.33 -5.64
N PHE A 62 11.86 3.71 -4.36
CA PHE A 62 12.36 5.03 -3.92
C PHE A 62 13.76 5.03 -3.27
N GLN A 63 14.47 3.90 -3.29
CA GLN A 63 15.78 3.73 -2.62
C GLN A 63 16.86 4.76 -3.01
N LYS A 64 16.70 5.46 -4.14
CA LYS A 64 17.72 6.36 -4.72
C LYS A 64 17.48 7.85 -4.50
N VAL A 65 16.40 8.26 -3.80
CA VAL A 65 16.07 9.68 -3.63
C VAL A 65 16.15 10.07 -2.14
N PRO A 66 17.04 10.99 -1.74
CA PRO A 66 17.09 11.49 -0.37
C PRO A 66 15.92 12.45 -0.13
N ARG A 67 14.73 11.91 0.18
CA ARG A 67 13.54 12.68 0.56
C ARG A 67 13.13 12.38 2.00
N LYS A 68 12.57 13.39 2.68
CA LYS A 68 12.10 13.27 4.07
C LYS A 68 10.95 12.24 4.14
N TYR A 69 11.12 11.23 5.00
CA TYR A 69 10.23 10.08 5.18
C TYR A 69 8.74 10.46 5.27
N VAL A 70 8.44 11.55 5.99
CA VAL A 70 7.08 12.05 6.22
C VAL A 70 6.43 12.62 4.96
N GLN A 71 7.19 13.24 4.05
CA GLN A 71 6.64 13.79 2.81
C GLN A 71 6.26 12.70 1.80
N GLU A 72 7.03 11.61 1.76
CA GLU A 72 6.72 10.45 0.92
C GLU A 72 5.45 9.74 1.41
N MET A 73 5.34 9.52 2.73
CA MET A 73 4.12 8.97 3.32
C MET A 73 2.92 9.86 3.02
N ARG A 74 3.03 11.19 3.19
CA ARG A 74 1.92 12.12 2.94
C ARG A 74 1.47 12.09 1.48
N THR A 75 2.42 12.12 0.53
CA THR A 75 2.10 12.06 -0.90
C THR A 75 1.43 10.73 -1.25
N PHE A 76 1.93 9.62 -0.69
CA PHE A 76 1.34 8.31 -0.90
C PHE A 76 -0.08 8.21 -0.34
N PHE A 77 -0.30 8.71 0.88
CA PHE A 77 -1.63 8.79 1.50
C PHE A 77 -2.61 9.61 0.66
N ILE A 78 -2.19 10.77 0.15
CA ILE A 78 -3.03 11.62 -0.71
C ILE A 78 -3.41 10.85 -1.98
N VAL A 79 -2.45 10.23 -2.67
CA VAL A 79 -2.71 9.44 -3.88
C VAL A 79 -3.62 8.24 -3.59
N ALA A 80 -3.40 7.54 -2.48
CA ALA A 80 -4.21 6.40 -2.07
C ALA A 80 -5.65 6.78 -1.70
N LEU A 81 -5.85 7.95 -1.08
CA LEU A 81 -7.17 8.52 -0.80
C LEU A 81 -7.89 8.96 -2.08
N PHE A 82 -7.17 9.58 -3.03
CA PHE A 82 -7.73 9.93 -4.33
C PHE A 82 -8.12 8.69 -5.14
N GLY A 83 -7.39 7.59 -5.03
CA GLY A 83 -7.76 6.31 -5.67
C GLY A 83 -8.89 5.55 -4.96
N LEU A 84 -9.37 6.04 -3.82
CA LEU A 84 -10.47 5.44 -3.06
C LEU A 84 -11.83 6.07 -3.41
N PHE A 85 -11.81 7.27 -4.01
CA PHE A 85 -12.96 7.93 -4.62
C PHE A 85 -13.11 7.51 -6.09
#